data_AF-A0A6B3I7Z0-F1
#
_entry.id   AF-A0A6B3I7Z0-F1
#
_cell.length_a   1.000
_cell.length_b   1.000
_cell.length_c   1.000
_cell.angle_alpha   90.00
_cell.angle_beta   90.00
_cell.angle_gamma   90.00
#
_symmetry.space_group_name_H-M   'P 1'
#
loop_
_entity.id
_entity.type
_entity.pdbx_description
1 polymer ?
#
loop_
_entity_poly.entity_id
_entity_poly.type
_entity_poly.pdbx_seq_one_letter_code
_entity_poly.pdbx_strand_id
1 'polypeptide(L)'
;RTAEQIKITIGSAFDLEKDEHTEIRGRDLVSGLPKTVVISAAEVRKAIEEPVNAIVDAVKTTLDKCPPELSGDIMDRGIVLTG
;
A
#
# COMPACT_ATOMS: atom_id res chain seq x y z
N ARG A 1 -0.93 14.59 7.30
CA ARG A 1 -0.12 15.20 6.23
C ARG A 1 1.18 14.44 6.01
N THR A 2 2.07 14.34 7.01
CA THR A 2 3.34 13.60 6.84
C THR A 2 3.17 12.14 6.41
N ALA A 3 2.20 11.42 6.98
CA ALA A 3 1.91 10.03 6.58
C ALA A 3 1.48 9.89 5.12
N GLU A 4 0.66 10.83 4.61
CA GLU A 4 0.23 10.84 3.21
C GLU A 4 1.39 11.16 2.27
N GLN A 5 2.25 12.10 2.65
CA GLN A 5 3.45 12.40 1.88
C GLN A 5 4.37 11.17 1.76
N ILE A 6 4.57 10.43 2.86
CA ILE A 6 5.36 9.18 2.84
C ILE A 6 4.74 8.16 1.88
N LYS A 7 3.43 7.95 1.98
CA LYS A 7 2.69 7.04 1.10
C LYS A 7 2.88 7.41 -0.38
N ILE A 8 2.83 8.69 -0.71
CA ILE A 8 2.99 9.18 -2.10
C ILE A 8 4.45 9.06 -2.57
N THR A 9 5.42 9.27 -1.67
CA THR A 9 6.84 9.38 -2.05
C THR A 9 7.52 8.03 -2.21
N ILE A 10 7.28 7.09 -1.29
CA ILE A 10 7.99 5.80 -1.24
C ILE A 10 7.05 4.60 -0.97
N GLY A 11 5.73 4.82 -1.01
CA GLY A 11 4.75 3.75 -0.78
C GLY A 11 4.67 2.81 -1.98
N SER A 12 4.71 1.50 -1.72
CA SER A 12 4.51 0.47 -2.73
C SER A 12 3.74 -0.70 -2.15
N ALA A 13 2.83 -1.30 -2.93
CA ALA A 13 2.12 -2.53 -2.58
C ALA A 13 2.91 -3.80 -2.92
N PHE A 14 4.03 -3.69 -3.66
CA PHE A 14 4.84 -4.83 -4.10
C PHE A 14 6.35 -4.54 -3.95
N ASP A 15 7.16 -5.59 -4.02
CA ASP A 15 8.61 -5.45 -3.94
C ASP A 15 9.21 -4.79 -5.18
N LEU A 16 10.04 -3.78 -4.93
CA LEU A 16 10.73 -3.01 -5.95
C LEU A 16 12.22 -3.19 -5.71
N GLU A 17 13.00 -3.38 -6.78
CA GLU A 17 14.46 -3.56 -6.67
C GLU A 17 15.19 -2.33 -6.10
N LYS A 18 14.51 -1.18 -6.03
CA LYS A 18 15.07 0.06 -5.49
C LYS A 18 14.87 0.13 -3.97
N ASP A 19 15.98 0.28 -3.26
CA ASP A 19 15.98 0.58 -1.84
C ASP A 19 15.78 2.09 -1.64
N GLU A 20 14.52 2.50 -1.52
CA GLU A 20 14.13 3.90 -1.34
C GLU A 20 13.96 4.26 0.13
N HIS A 21 14.44 5.44 0.51
CA HIS A 21 14.35 5.98 1.86
C HIS A 21 13.81 7.41 1.86
N THR A 22 13.17 7.81 2.96
CA THR A 22 12.74 9.20 3.17
C THR A 22 12.92 9.62 4.62
N GLU A 23 13.09 10.93 4.84
CA GLU A 23 13.20 11.51 6.18
C GLU A 23 11.85 12.01 6.68
N ILE A 24 11.54 11.66 7.93
CA ILE A 24 10.32 12.06 8.59
C ILE A 24 10.65 12.86 9.84
N ARG A 25 10.12 14.06 9.94
CA ARG A 25 10.17 14.85 11.19
C ARG A 25 8.88 14.67 11.96
N GLY A 26 9.00 14.29 13.23
CA GLY A 26 7.89 14.07 14.14
C GLY A 26 8.24 14.50 15.57
N ARG A 27 7.36 14.13 16.49
CA ARG A 27 7.56 14.31 17.93
C ARG A 27 8.00 12.97 18.52
N ASP A 28 9.12 12.97 19.21
CA ASP A 28 9.51 11.81 20.02
C ASP A 28 8.56 11.69 21.21
N LEU A 29 7.96 10.52 21.41
CA LEU A 29 6.99 10.27 22.47
C LEU A 29 7.66 10.16 23.85
N VAL A 30 8.96 9.86 23.90
CA VAL A 30 9.71 9.74 25.16
C VAL A 30 10.19 11.11 25.64
N SER A 31 10.95 11.84 24.81
CA SER A 31 11.50 13.15 25.19
C SER A 31 10.51 14.31 24.98
N GLY A 32 9.47 14.12 24.17
CA GLY A 32 8.54 15.17 23.78
C GLY A 32 9.08 16.17 22.76
N LEU A 33 10.36 16.05 22.35
CA LEU A 33 11.05 16.97 21.45
C LEU A 33 10.90 16.57 19.97
N PRO A 34 11.09 17.51 19.02
CA PRO A 34 11.13 17.17 17.61
C PRO A 34 12.30 16.24 17.29
N LYS A 35 12.02 15.16 16.56
CA LYS A 35 13.02 14.19 16.09
C LYS A 35 12.82 13.90 14.61
N THR A 36 13.91 13.74 13.89
CA THR A 36 13.90 13.25 12.51
C THR A 36 14.32 11.78 12.48
N VAL A 37 13.61 10.96 11.73
CA VAL A 37 13.92 9.54 11.51
C VAL A 37 13.95 9.24 10.02
N VAL A 38 14.83 8.35 9.59
CA VAL A 38 14.84 7.81 8.22
C VAL A 38 13.96 6.56 8.22
N ILE A 39 13.07 6.45 7.23
CA ILE A 39 12.25 5.25 7.01
C ILE A 39 12.54 4.67 5.62
N SER A 40 12.48 3.36 5.48
CA SER A 40 12.60 2.63 4.22
C SER A 40 11.25 2.35 3.56
N ALA A 41 11.24 2.17 2.24
CA ALA A 41 10.07 1.71 1.50
C ALA A 41 9.57 0.34 1.98
N ALA A 42 10.47 -0.53 2.44
CA ALA A 42 10.12 -1.84 3.00
C ALA A 42 9.31 -1.72 4.31
N GLU A 43 9.69 -0.80 5.20
CA GLU A 43 8.93 -0.53 6.44
C GLU A 43 7.55 0.07 6.13
N VAL A 44 7.48 0.98 5.16
CA VAL A 44 6.20 1.56 4.72
C VAL A 44 5.30 0.49 4.12
N ARG A 45 5.85 -0.40 3.28
CA ARG A 45 5.11 -1.53 2.69
C ARG A 45 4.51 -2.44 3.75
N LYS A 46 5.32 -2.81 4.75
CA LYS A 46 4.83 -3.59 5.90
C LYS A 46 3.72 -2.87 6.66
N ALA A 47 3.83 -1.54 6.82
CA ALA A 47 2.82 -0.74 7.50
C ALA A 47 1.48 -0.64 6.73
N ILE A 48 1.50 -0.77 5.40
CA ILE A 48 0.29 -0.74 4.55
C ILE A 48 -0.18 -2.12 4.09
N GLU A 49 0.47 -3.20 4.52
CA GLU A 49 0.16 -4.57 4.11
C GLU A 49 -1.28 -4.97 4.46
N GLU A 50 -1.73 -4.66 5.67
CA GLU A 50 -3.10 -4.97 6.13
C GLU A 50 -4.18 -4.33 5.24
N PRO A 51 -4.20 -3.00 5.00
CA PRO A 51 -5.22 -2.41 4.13
C PRO A 51 -5.10 -2.86 2.67
N VAL A 52 -3.88 -3.14 2.17
CA VAL A 52 -3.69 -3.69 0.82
C VAL A 52 -4.30 -5.10 0.70
N ASN A 53 -4.05 -5.96 1.69
CA ASN A 53 -4.62 -7.31 1.72
C ASN A 53 -6.14 -7.28 1.82
N ALA A 54 -6.71 -6.36 2.61
CA ALA A 54 -8.16 -6.19 2.66
C ALA A 54 -8.77 -5.85 1.29
N ILE A 55 -8.09 -5.02 0.48
CA ILE A 55 -8.52 -4.71 -0.90
C ILE A 55 -8.45 -5.95 -1.78
N VAL A 56 -7.34 -6.70 -1.70
CA VAL A 56 -7.14 -7.93 -2.48
C VAL A 56 -8.20 -8.99 -2.13
N ASP A 57 -8.50 -9.17 -0.85
CA ASP A 57 -9.48 -10.16 -0.40
C ASP A 57 -10.92 -9.77 -0.81
N ALA A 58 -11.23 -8.47 -0.81
CA ALA A 58 -12.49 -7.97 -1.36
C ALA A 58 -12.62 -8.26 -2.87
N VAL A 59 -11.54 -8.08 -3.64
CA VAL A 59 -11.50 -8.43 -5.07
C VAL A 59 -11.72 -9.93 -5.26
N LYS A 60 -10.98 -10.78 -4.53
CA LYS A 60 -11.12 -12.25 -4.61
C LYS A 60 -12.55 -12.70 -4.27
N THR A 61 -13.09 -12.23 -3.16
CA THR A 61 -14.47 -12.55 -2.72
C THR A 61 -15.51 -12.13 -3.76
N THR A 62 -15.25 -11.05 -4.50
CA THR A 62 -16.14 -10.56 -5.56
C THR A 62 -16.07 -11.46 -6.79
N LEU A 63 -14.86 -11.90 -7.19
CA LEU A 63 -14.67 -12.84 -8.28
C LEU A 63 -15.25 -14.23 -7.97
N ASP A 64 -15.14 -14.70 -6.72
CA ASP A 64 -15.72 -15.99 -6.30
C ASP A 64 -17.25 -16.03 -6.40
N LYS A 65 -17.90 -14.86 -6.28
CA LYS A 65 -19.36 -14.71 -6.43
C LYS A 65 -19.79 -14.38 -7.85
N CYS A 66 -18.83 -14.15 -8.76
CA CYS A 66 -19.10 -13.71 -10.10
C CYS A 66 -19.63 -14.88 -10.95
N PRO A 67 -20.71 -14.70 -11.72
CA PRO A 67 -21.17 -15.70 -12.68
C PRO A 67 -20.05 -16.15 -13.63
N PRO A 68 -20.03 -17.42 -14.07
CA PRO A 68 -18.99 -17.94 -14.97
C PRO A 68 -18.85 -17.13 -16.27
N GLU A 69 -19.98 -16.67 -16.81
CA GLU A 69 -20.07 -15.85 -18.02
C GLU A 69 -19.27 -14.54 -17.90
N LEU A 70 -19.35 -13.89 -16.73
CA LEU A 70 -18.63 -12.64 -16.46
C LEU A 70 -17.17 -12.89 -16.03
N SER A 71 -16.90 -14.01 -15.38
CA SER A 71 -15.54 -14.40 -14.98
C SER A 71 -14.65 -14.65 -16.20
N GLY A 72 -15.21 -15.26 -17.26
CA GLY A 72 -14.54 -15.43 -18.55
C GLY A 72 -14.20 -14.08 -19.19
N ASP A 73 -15.17 -13.16 -19.23
CA ASP A 73 -14.94 -11.80 -19.75
C ASP A 73 -13.84 -11.03 -18.97
N ILE A 74 -13.76 -11.22 -17.65
CA ILE A 74 -12.71 -10.62 -16.81
C ILE A 74 -11.35 -11.25 -17.10
N MET A 75 -11.27 -12.56 -17.35
CA MET A 75 -10.01 -13.20 -17.75
C MET A 75 -9.48 -12.65 -19.07
N ASP A 76 -10.37 -12.40 -20.04
CA ASP A 76 -9.99 -11.89 -21.36
C ASP A 76 -9.63 -10.40 -21.35
N ARG A 77 -10.38 -9.58 -20.60
CA ARG A 77 -10.24 -8.11 -20.61
C ARG A 77 -9.37 -7.56 -19.47
N GLY A 78 -9.18 -8.34 -18.41
CA GLY A 78 -8.46 -7.95 -17.21
C GLY A 78 -9.27 -7.07 -16.25
N ILE A 79 -8.58 -6.59 -15.22
CA ILE A 79 -9.14 -5.73 -14.17
C ILE A 79 -8.66 -4.30 -14.42
N VAL A 80 -9.59 -3.35 -14.39
CA VAL A 80 -9.28 -1.91 -14.41
C VAL A 80 -9.17 -1.41 -12.98
N LEU A 81 -7.96 -1.01 -12.57
CA LEU A 81 -7.75 -0.31 -11.31
C LEU A 81 -7.97 1.19 -11.53
N THR A 82 -8.77 1.80 -10.67
CA THR A 82 -9.08 3.24 -10.75
C THR A 82 -9.11 3.85 -9.35
N GLY A 83 -8.78 5.14 -9.26
CA GLY A 83 -8.57 5.90 -8.04
C GLY A 83 -7.98 7.27 -8.34
#